data_AF-A0A085W493-F1
#
_entry.id   AF-A0A085W493-F1
#
_cell.length_a   1.000
_cell.length_b   1.000
_cell.length_c   1.000
_cell.angle_alpha   90.00
_cell.angle_beta   90.00
_cell.angle_gamma   90.00
#
_symmetry.space_group_name_H-M   'P 1'
#
loop_
_entity.id
_entity.type
_entity.pdbx_description
1 polymer ?
#
loop_
_entity_poly.entity_id
_entity_poly.type
_entity_poly.pdbx_seq_one_letter_code
_entity_poly.pdbx_strand_id
1 'polypeptide(L)'
;MNPPSSDVAFSPAVKQVQSERGSRAAYSRMERDGGFETEVTESLRAFLAQIDTGFLATASAEGQPYIQHRGGPRGFIRGLDSHTLGFVDFVGNRQYISTGNLSENNRVCLFLIDYARQRRVKVWGTARTVPATDELLAQLAPAEYRARPEQVVLITVSAWDVNCPKHLPQKLDAAEVAQALQRLENRIAELEAENRRLRGARP
;
A
#
# COMPACT_ATOMS: atom_id res chain seq x y z
N MET A 1 -13.69 22.56 18.50
CA MET A 1 -12.48 21.82 18.10
C MET A 1 -12.90 20.75 17.12
N ASN A 2 -12.23 20.64 15.98
CA ASN A 2 -12.48 19.53 15.06
C ASN A 2 -12.05 18.22 15.74
N PRO A 3 -12.77 17.11 15.54
CA PRO A 3 -12.35 15.82 16.07
C PRO A 3 -10.98 15.44 15.49
N PRO A 4 -10.09 14.79 16.26
CA PRO A 4 -8.79 14.35 15.75
C PRO A 4 -9.01 13.32 14.64
N SER A 5 -8.17 13.34 13.60
CA SER A 5 -8.30 12.45 12.44
C SER A 5 -8.20 10.96 12.82
N SER A 6 -7.56 10.64 13.95
CA SER A 6 -7.48 9.27 14.47
C SER A 6 -8.83 8.70 14.89
N ASP A 7 -9.88 9.51 15.07
CA ASP A 7 -11.23 9.04 15.40
C ASP A 7 -11.80 8.12 14.32
N VAL A 8 -11.24 8.13 13.11
CA VAL A 8 -11.53 7.12 12.07
C VAL A 8 -11.26 5.68 12.53
N ALA A 9 -10.34 5.49 13.49
CA ALA A 9 -9.99 4.19 14.06
C ALA A 9 -10.14 4.13 15.59
N PHE A 10 -10.04 5.27 16.29
CA PHE A 10 -10.13 5.36 17.74
C PHE A 10 -11.55 5.74 18.16
N SER A 11 -12.49 4.82 17.91
CA SER A 11 -13.87 4.95 18.40
C SER A 11 -13.91 5.08 19.94
N PRO A 12 -15.03 5.53 20.54
CA PRO A 12 -15.15 5.60 22.00
C PRO A 12 -14.79 4.29 22.70
N ALA A 13 -15.20 3.15 22.14
CA ALA A 13 -14.84 1.82 22.66
C ALA A 13 -13.33 1.55 22.57
N VAL A 14 -12.66 1.95 21.49
CA VAL A 14 -11.20 1.83 21.37
C VAL A 14 -10.49 2.71 22.40
N LYS A 15 -10.94 3.96 22.58
CA LYS A 15 -10.37 4.88 23.58
C LYS A 15 -10.57 4.35 25.00
N GLN A 16 -11.70 3.72 25.28
CA GLN A 16 -11.97 3.05 26.56
C GLN A 16 -10.98 1.91 26.81
N VAL A 17 -10.80 1.00 25.84
CA VAL A 17 -9.82 -0.10 25.94
C VAL A 17 -8.38 0.42 26.09
N GLN A 18 -8.02 1.51 25.40
CA GLN A 18 -6.72 2.15 25.58
C GLN A 18 -6.53 2.68 27.00
N SER A 19 -7.58 3.19 27.65
CA SER A 19 -7.53 3.66 29.05
C SER A 19 -7.31 2.49 29.99
N GLU A 20 -8.12 1.43 29.85
CA GLU A 20 -8.04 0.21 30.66
C GLU A 20 -6.68 -0.48 30.54
N ARG A 21 -6.06 -0.43 29.36
CA ARG A 21 -4.77 -1.06 29.07
C ARG A 21 -3.58 -0.11 29.16
N GLY A 22 -3.77 1.12 29.65
CA GLY A 22 -2.70 2.06 29.97
C GLY A 22 -2.02 2.75 28.77
N SER A 23 -2.55 2.66 27.55
CA SER A 23 -1.98 3.32 26.35
C SER A 23 -2.61 4.67 26.02
N ARG A 24 -3.74 5.04 26.65
CA ARG A 24 -4.51 6.25 26.33
C ARG A 24 -3.72 7.55 26.48
N ALA A 25 -2.85 7.66 27.49
CA ALA A 25 -2.06 8.87 27.70
C ALA A 25 -1.07 9.13 26.54
N ALA A 26 -0.49 8.07 25.96
CA ALA A 26 0.41 8.18 24.82
C ALA A 26 -0.36 8.62 23.56
N TYR A 27 -1.47 7.97 23.24
CA TYR A 27 -2.28 8.30 22.07
C TYR A 27 -3.01 9.65 22.20
N SER A 28 -3.34 10.08 23.42
CA SER A 28 -3.91 11.41 23.64
C SER A 28 -2.91 12.53 23.35
N ARG A 29 -1.60 12.31 23.48
CA ARG A 29 -0.61 13.30 23.05
C ARG A 29 -0.62 13.44 21.54
N MET A 30 -0.57 12.33 20.81
CA MET A 30 -0.67 12.31 19.35
C MET A 30 -1.98 12.95 18.83
N GLU A 31 -3.11 12.72 19.51
CA GLU A 31 -4.38 13.37 19.15
C GLU A 31 -4.39 14.89 19.33
N ARG A 32 -3.60 15.45 20.26
CA ARG A 32 -3.49 16.92 20.44
C ARG A 32 -2.77 17.60 19.29
N ASP A 33 -1.88 16.86 18.61
CA ASP A 33 -1.15 17.32 17.44
C ASP A 33 -1.93 17.10 16.13
N GLY A 34 -3.21 16.74 16.21
CA GLY A 34 -4.11 16.56 15.06
C GLY A 34 -4.49 15.11 14.75
N GLY A 35 -3.79 14.14 15.34
CA GLY A 35 -4.04 12.72 15.15
C GLY A 35 -3.16 12.10 14.05
N PHE A 36 -3.79 11.30 13.19
CA PHE A 36 -3.18 10.73 12.00
C PHE A 36 -3.02 11.75 10.87
N GLU A 37 -2.16 11.44 9.91
CA GLU A 37 -1.96 12.27 8.71
C GLU A 37 -3.22 12.26 7.84
N THR A 38 -3.66 13.40 7.33
CA THR A 38 -4.87 13.51 6.50
C THR A 38 -4.56 13.73 5.02
N GLU A 39 -3.36 14.25 4.72
CA GLU A 39 -2.94 14.56 3.35
C GLU A 39 -2.08 13.46 2.74
N VAL A 40 -2.14 13.35 1.42
CA VAL A 40 -1.25 12.53 0.60
C VAL A 40 0.11 13.22 0.50
N THR A 41 0.85 13.14 1.61
CA THR A 41 2.20 13.70 1.76
C THR A 41 3.19 13.06 0.80
N GLU A 42 4.33 13.73 0.59
CA GLU A 42 5.42 13.18 -0.20
C GLU A 42 5.95 11.84 0.37
N SER A 43 5.92 11.69 1.69
CA SER A 43 6.32 10.42 2.33
C SER A 43 5.38 9.26 1.99
N LEU A 44 4.08 9.53 1.85
CA LEU A 44 3.10 8.55 1.41
C LEU A 44 3.27 8.25 -0.08
N ARG A 45 3.49 9.27 -0.92
CA ARG A 45 3.76 9.11 -2.36
C ARG A 45 4.99 8.26 -2.61
N ALA A 46 6.08 8.54 -1.90
CA ALA A 46 7.32 7.77 -1.97
C ALA A 46 7.11 6.32 -1.52
N PHE A 47 6.30 6.08 -0.48
CA PHE A 47 5.92 4.73 -0.08
C PHE A 47 5.13 4.02 -1.18
N LEU A 48 4.05 4.62 -1.67
CA LEU A 48 3.18 4.06 -2.72
C LEU A 48 3.93 3.71 -4.00
N ALA A 49 4.92 4.51 -4.39
CA ALA A 49 5.77 4.27 -5.55
C ALA A 49 6.56 2.94 -5.49
N GLN A 50 6.75 2.38 -4.29
CA GLN A 50 7.50 1.13 -4.08
C GLN A 50 6.61 -0.10 -3.97
N ILE A 51 5.29 0.06 -3.83
CA ILE A 51 4.37 -1.05 -3.56
C ILE A 51 3.71 -1.53 -4.87
N ASP A 52 3.59 -2.84 -5.01
CA ASP A 52 2.93 -3.56 -6.11
C ASP A 52 1.71 -4.37 -5.65
N THR A 53 1.45 -4.40 -4.33
CA THR A 53 0.35 -5.11 -3.69
C THR A 53 -0.38 -4.25 -2.67
N GLY A 54 -1.71 -4.37 -2.64
CA GLY A 54 -2.54 -3.74 -1.62
C GLY A 54 -3.77 -4.58 -1.32
N PHE A 55 -4.34 -4.39 -0.14
CA PHE A 55 -5.57 -5.05 0.28
C PHE A 55 -6.64 -4.00 0.54
N LEU A 56 -7.67 -3.99 -0.30
CA LEU A 56 -8.79 -3.08 -0.15
C LEU A 56 -9.87 -3.77 0.69
N ALA A 57 -10.13 -3.21 1.87
CA ALA A 57 -11.27 -3.59 2.70
C ALA A 57 -12.48 -2.68 2.36
N THR A 58 -13.61 -3.30 2.09
CA THR A 58 -14.93 -2.67 1.94
C THR A 58 -15.93 -3.39 2.85
N ALA A 59 -17.14 -2.86 2.98
CA ALA A 59 -18.23 -3.54 3.68
C ALA A 59 -19.56 -3.26 3.00
N SER A 60 -20.54 -4.16 3.14
CA SER A 60 -21.92 -3.90 2.71
C SER A 60 -22.58 -2.80 3.55
N ALA A 61 -23.82 -2.43 3.21
CA ALA A 61 -24.65 -1.52 4.00
C ALA A 61 -24.86 -2.02 5.44
N GLU A 62 -25.00 -3.34 5.64
CA GLU A 62 -25.14 -3.98 6.96
C GLU A 62 -23.81 -4.10 7.70
N GLY A 63 -22.70 -3.71 7.08
CA GLY A 63 -21.36 -3.75 7.67
C GLY A 63 -20.68 -5.11 7.56
N GLN A 64 -21.14 -6.02 6.68
CA GLN A 64 -20.44 -7.28 6.42
C GLN A 64 -19.06 -6.99 5.80
N PRO A 65 -17.94 -7.31 6.47
CA PRO A 65 -16.62 -6.99 5.97
C PRO A 65 -16.24 -7.87 4.77
N TYR A 66 -15.51 -7.27 3.85
CA TYR A 66 -14.90 -7.94 2.71
C TYR A 66 -13.51 -7.37 2.44
N ILE A 67 -12.56 -8.22 2.06
CA ILE A 67 -11.20 -7.81 1.71
C ILE A 67 -10.81 -8.43 0.38
N GLN A 68 -10.21 -7.63 -0.48
CA GLN A 68 -9.73 -8.08 -1.79
C GLN A 68 -8.31 -7.60 -2.05
N HIS A 69 -7.46 -8.51 -2.49
CA HIS A 69 -6.14 -8.17 -3.00
C HIS A 69 -6.26 -7.38 -4.31
N ARG A 70 -5.51 -6.29 -4.40
CA ARG A 70 -5.32 -5.45 -5.58
C ARG A 70 -3.82 -5.44 -5.88
N GLY A 71 -3.45 -5.81 -7.10
CA GLY A 71 -2.06 -5.86 -7.52
C GLY A 71 -1.86 -5.19 -8.86
N GLY A 72 -0.66 -4.69 -9.07
CA GLY A 72 -0.22 -4.08 -10.32
C GLY A 72 1.29 -3.85 -10.29
N PRO A 73 1.87 -3.22 -11.32
CA PRO A 73 3.27 -2.80 -11.27
C PRO A 73 3.55 -1.89 -10.08
N ARG A 74 4.82 -1.78 -9.67
CA ARG A 74 5.20 -0.88 -8.58
C ARG A 74 4.70 0.55 -8.83
N GLY A 75 4.04 1.14 -7.83
CA GLY A 75 3.41 2.44 -7.96
C GLY A 75 2.08 2.43 -8.74
N PHE A 76 1.37 1.29 -8.79
CA PHE A 76 0.04 1.22 -9.41
C PHE A 76 -1.01 2.03 -8.65
N ILE A 77 -0.79 2.29 -7.36
CA ILE A 77 -1.58 3.23 -6.55
C ILE A 77 -0.85 4.56 -6.51
N ARG A 78 -1.54 5.64 -6.90
CA ARG A 78 -0.94 6.98 -7.03
C ARG A 78 -1.76 8.03 -6.32
N GLY A 79 -1.10 9.04 -5.78
CA GLY A 79 -1.77 10.25 -5.32
C GLY A 79 -2.09 11.16 -6.51
N LEU A 80 -3.36 11.45 -6.75
CA LEU A 80 -3.81 12.38 -7.80
C LEU A 80 -3.73 13.84 -7.33
N ASP A 81 -4.01 14.08 -6.04
CA ASP A 81 -3.93 15.38 -5.39
C ASP A 81 -3.62 15.21 -3.90
N SER A 82 -3.73 16.27 -3.08
CA SER A 82 -3.42 16.23 -1.64
C SER A 82 -4.33 15.33 -0.81
N HIS A 83 -5.45 14.87 -1.33
CA HIS A 83 -6.44 14.06 -0.60
C HIS A 83 -6.98 12.87 -1.40
N THR A 84 -6.55 12.67 -2.64
CA THR A 84 -7.08 11.62 -3.52
C THR A 84 -5.99 10.63 -3.91
N LEU A 85 -6.24 9.35 -3.63
CA LEU A 85 -5.51 8.24 -4.24
C LEU A 85 -6.33 7.65 -5.39
N GLY A 86 -5.66 7.08 -6.38
CA GLY A 86 -6.28 6.37 -7.49
C GLY A 86 -5.48 5.15 -7.91
N PHE A 87 -6.17 4.13 -8.41
CA PHE A 87 -5.57 3.03 -9.15
C PHE A 87 -6.54 2.48 -10.19
N VAL A 88 -5.99 1.89 -11.26
CA VAL A 88 -6.76 1.18 -12.27
C VAL A 88 -7.18 -0.18 -11.73
N ASP A 89 -8.47 -0.49 -11.82
CA ASP A 89 -8.99 -1.83 -11.59
C ASP A 89 -9.08 -2.56 -12.94
N PHE A 90 -8.43 -3.71 -13.01
CA PHE A 90 -8.35 -4.49 -14.23
C PHE A 90 -9.39 -5.59 -14.24
N VAL A 91 -9.80 -6.04 -15.43
CA VAL A 91 -10.79 -7.11 -15.56
C VAL A 91 -10.35 -8.35 -14.80
N GLY A 92 -11.14 -8.72 -13.78
CA GLY A 92 -10.91 -9.88 -12.94
C GLY A 92 -11.94 -10.99 -13.12
N ASN A 93 -12.23 -11.70 -12.02
CA ASN A 93 -13.23 -12.76 -11.96
C ASN A 93 -14.70 -12.27 -11.97
N ARG A 94 -14.91 -10.94 -12.04
CA ARG A 94 -16.22 -10.29 -12.15
C ARG A 94 -17.20 -10.59 -11.00
N GLN A 95 -16.70 -10.82 -9.79
CA GLN A 95 -17.57 -10.91 -8.60
C GLN A 95 -18.20 -9.57 -8.22
N TYR A 96 -17.55 -8.45 -8.58
CA TYR A 96 -18.02 -7.08 -8.33
C TYR A 96 -18.35 -6.72 -6.87
N ILE A 97 -17.91 -7.52 -5.89
CA ILE A 97 -18.25 -7.33 -4.47
C ILE A 97 -17.79 -5.95 -3.96
N SER A 98 -16.53 -5.56 -4.22
CA SER A 98 -16.06 -4.22 -3.81
C SER A 98 -16.87 -3.12 -4.49
N THR A 99 -17.16 -3.23 -5.79
CA THR A 99 -17.95 -2.24 -6.53
C THR A 99 -19.37 -2.11 -5.96
N GLY A 100 -20.03 -3.24 -5.70
CA GLY A 100 -21.36 -3.28 -5.08
C GLY A 100 -21.35 -2.66 -3.69
N ASN A 101 -20.43 -3.09 -2.82
CA ASN A 101 -20.26 -2.52 -1.48
C ASN A 101 -20.07 -0.99 -1.54
N LEU A 102 -19.22 -0.48 -2.42
CA LEU A 102 -18.96 0.97 -2.54
C LEU A 102 -20.18 1.78 -3.00
N SER A 103 -21.15 1.15 -3.67
CA SER A 103 -22.37 1.82 -4.12
C SER A 103 -23.36 2.11 -2.98
N GLU A 104 -23.30 1.35 -1.89
CA GLU A 104 -24.18 1.48 -0.72
C GLU A 104 -23.44 1.89 0.57
N ASN A 105 -22.14 1.61 0.66
CA ASN A 105 -21.26 1.95 1.75
C ASN A 105 -19.88 2.31 1.19
N ASN A 106 -19.63 3.61 1.03
CA ASN A 106 -18.42 4.10 0.40
C ASN A 106 -17.17 4.04 1.30
N ARG A 107 -17.25 3.58 2.55
CA ARG A 107 -16.11 3.56 3.47
C ARG A 107 -15.13 2.45 3.12
N VAL A 108 -13.83 2.79 3.13
CA VAL A 108 -12.76 1.84 2.84
C VAL A 108 -11.60 1.92 3.83
N CYS A 109 -10.88 0.81 3.93
CA CYS A 109 -9.51 0.80 4.45
C CYS A 109 -8.61 0.12 3.44
N LEU A 110 -7.62 0.84 2.93
CA LEU A 110 -6.56 0.29 2.11
C LEU A 110 -5.37 -0.07 3.01
N PHE A 111 -5.01 -1.35 3.02
CA PHE A 111 -3.89 -1.87 3.79
C PHE A 111 -2.72 -2.23 2.88
N LEU A 112 -1.56 -1.66 3.17
CA LEU A 112 -0.37 -1.74 2.33
C LEU A 112 0.82 -2.20 3.15
N ILE A 113 1.67 -3.04 2.56
CA ILE A 113 2.83 -3.62 3.23
C ILE A 113 4.04 -3.54 2.29
N ASP A 114 5.11 -2.92 2.76
CA ASP A 114 6.47 -3.08 2.23
C ASP A 114 7.18 -4.11 3.11
N TYR A 115 7.24 -5.36 2.63
CA TYR A 115 7.89 -6.45 3.35
C TYR A 115 9.41 -6.29 3.42
N ALA A 116 10.04 -5.70 2.40
CA ALA A 116 11.50 -5.56 2.34
C ALA A 116 12.00 -4.60 3.42
N ARG A 117 11.26 -3.50 3.65
CA ARG A 117 11.56 -2.48 4.68
C ARG A 117 10.76 -2.64 5.96
N GLN A 118 9.95 -3.70 6.06
CA GLN A 118 9.08 -3.99 7.21
C GLN A 118 8.19 -2.80 7.60
N ARG A 119 7.63 -2.10 6.59
CA ARG A 119 6.72 -0.97 6.81
C ARG A 119 5.31 -1.38 6.41
N ARG A 120 4.31 -0.86 7.13
CA ARG A 120 2.91 -1.01 6.75
C ARG A 120 2.16 0.30 6.92
N VAL A 121 1.28 0.59 5.97
CA VAL A 121 0.45 1.78 5.95
C VAL A 121 -1.02 1.35 5.89
N LYS A 122 -1.85 2.01 6.70
CA LYS A 122 -3.31 1.95 6.57
C LYS A 122 -3.78 3.30 6.07
N VAL A 123 -4.63 3.31 5.05
CA VAL A 123 -5.31 4.51 4.56
C VAL A 123 -6.80 4.29 4.75
N TRP A 124 -7.46 5.15 5.51
CA TRP A 124 -8.90 5.18 5.64
C TRP A 124 -9.47 6.31 4.81
N GLY A 125 -10.65 6.08 4.26
CA GLY A 125 -11.30 7.09 3.44
C GLY A 125 -12.66 6.64 2.93
N THR A 126 -13.13 7.37 1.94
CA THR A 126 -14.25 6.96 1.11
C THR A 126 -13.76 6.64 -0.29
N ALA A 127 -14.38 5.69 -0.97
CA ALA A 127 -14.02 5.32 -2.33
C ALA A 127 -15.23 5.23 -3.24
N ARG A 128 -14.97 5.38 -4.53
CA ARG A 128 -15.93 5.14 -5.61
C ARG A 128 -15.22 4.56 -6.82
N THR A 129 -15.97 3.83 -7.63
CA THR A 129 -15.52 3.39 -8.95
C THR A 129 -16.02 4.37 -10.01
N VAL A 130 -15.17 4.67 -10.98
CA VAL A 130 -15.50 5.53 -12.13
C VAL A 130 -15.03 4.86 -13.42
N PRO A 131 -15.62 5.20 -14.59
CA PRO A 131 -15.12 4.72 -15.88
C PRO A 131 -13.62 5.04 -16.05
N ALA A 132 -12.89 4.12 -16.68
CA ALA A 132 -11.48 4.31 -17.01
C ALA A 132 -11.34 5.22 -18.24
N THR A 133 -11.45 6.54 -18.05
CA THR A 133 -11.26 7.53 -19.13
C THR A 133 -9.79 7.67 -19.50
N ASP A 134 -9.51 8.16 -20.71
CA ASP A 134 -8.14 8.35 -21.19
C ASP A 134 -7.33 9.29 -20.29
N GLU A 135 -7.95 10.31 -19.70
CA GLU A 135 -7.30 11.25 -18.78
C GLU A 135 -6.87 10.60 -17.47
N LEU A 136 -7.69 9.70 -16.92
CA LEU A 136 -7.37 8.95 -15.71
C LEU A 136 -6.34 7.87 -16.01
N LEU A 137 -6.46 7.20 -17.16
CA LEU A 137 -5.49 6.20 -17.60
C LEU A 137 -4.12 6.84 -17.87
N ALA A 138 -4.04 8.03 -18.44
CA ALA A 138 -2.77 8.73 -18.62
C ALA A 138 -2.04 9.00 -17.29
N GLN A 139 -2.78 9.19 -16.19
CA GLN A 139 -2.22 9.44 -14.86
C GLN A 139 -1.91 8.14 -14.09
N LEU A 140 -2.75 7.12 -14.24
CA LEU A 140 -2.78 5.93 -13.39
C LEU A 140 -2.34 4.64 -14.09
N ALA A 141 -2.48 4.55 -15.41
CA ALA A 141 -2.12 3.34 -16.15
C ALA A 141 -0.60 3.18 -16.13
N PRO A 142 -0.09 2.00 -15.74
CA PRO A 142 1.32 1.72 -15.90
C PRO A 142 1.64 1.62 -17.40
N ALA A 143 2.73 2.27 -17.83
CA ALA A 143 3.10 2.40 -19.24
C ALA A 143 3.21 1.05 -20.01
N GLU A 144 3.45 -0.05 -19.31
CA GLU A 144 3.71 -1.37 -19.91
C GLU A 144 2.85 -2.51 -19.31
N TYR A 145 1.65 -2.20 -18.80
CA TYR A 145 0.79 -3.23 -18.22
C TYR A 145 -0.24 -3.77 -19.20
N ARG A 146 -0.12 -5.06 -19.53
CA ARG A 146 -0.96 -5.74 -20.55
C ARG A 146 -2.40 -6.00 -20.13
N ALA A 147 -2.75 -5.83 -18.85
CA ALA A 147 -4.09 -6.11 -18.38
C ALA A 147 -5.08 -5.04 -18.87
N ARG A 148 -6.28 -5.48 -19.28
CA ARG A 148 -7.32 -4.57 -19.78
C ARG A 148 -7.92 -3.78 -18.61
N PRO A 149 -7.88 -2.43 -18.64
CA PRO A 149 -8.57 -1.59 -17.66
C PRO A 149 -10.08 -1.85 -17.71
N GLU A 150 -10.71 -1.99 -16.54
CA GLU A 150 -12.18 -2.09 -16.41
C GLU A 150 -12.76 -0.79 -15.89
N GLN A 151 -12.17 -0.25 -14.83
CA GLN A 151 -12.62 0.97 -14.15
C GLN A 151 -11.44 1.57 -13.37
N VAL A 152 -11.65 2.74 -12.77
CA VAL A 152 -10.71 3.36 -11.84
C VAL A 152 -11.35 3.42 -10.46
N VAL A 153 -10.60 3.04 -9.43
CA VAL A 153 -10.99 3.25 -8.04
C VAL A 153 -10.34 4.55 -7.56
N LEU A 154 -11.16 5.48 -7.08
CA LEU A 154 -10.73 6.73 -6.47
C LEU A 154 -11.02 6.69 -4.98
N ILE A 155 -10.03 6.99 -4.15
CA ILE A 155 -10.12 7.01 -2.70
C ILE A 155 -9.86 8.44 -2.22
N THR A 156 -10.87 9.07 -1.62
CA THR A 156 -10.69 10.32 -0.86
C THR A 156 -10.21 9.95 0.55
N VAL A 157 -8.96 10.31 0.85
CA VAL A 157 -8.28 10.04 2.11
C VAL A 157 -8.91 10.85 3.22
N SER A 158 -9.31 10.18 4.30
CA SER A 158 -9.71 10.81 5.56
C SER A 158 -8.55 10.82 6.55
N ALA A 159 -7.79 9.74 6.61
CA ALA A 159 -6.55 9.68 7.38
C ALA A 159 -5.68 8.50 6.93
N TRP A 160 -4.39 8.53 7.25
CA TRP A 160 -3.49 7.40 7.13
C TRP A 160 -2.43 7.39 8.24
N ASP A 161 -1.92 6.19 8.54
CA ASP A 161 -0.97 5.98 9.63
C ASP A 161 0.04 4.88 9.29
N VAL A 162 1.26 5.04 9.81
CA VAL A 162 2.33 4.05 9.75
C VAL A 162 2.37 3.31 11.08
N ASN A 163 1.96 2.04 11.06
CA ASN A 163 2.03 1.21 12.26
C ASN A 163 3.45 0.67 12.51
N CYS A 164 3.72 0.31 13.77
CA CYS A 164 4.96 -0.32 14.26
C CYS A 164 5.43 -1.52 13.40
N PRO A 165 6.73 -1.63 13.07
CA PRO A 165 7.30 -2.71 12.25
C PRO A 165 7.42 -4.06 12.97
N LYS A 166 7.18 -4.10 14.29
CA LYS A 166 7.30 -5.32 15.10
C LYS A 166 6.49 -6.47 14.48
N HIS A 167 7.12 -7.64 14.45
CA HIS A 167 6.57 -8.91 13.95
C HIS A 167 6.21 -8.95 12.46
N LEU A 168 6.58 -7.96 11.66
CA LEU A 168 6.46 -8.05 10.21
C LEU A 168 7.70 -8.77 9.66
N PRO A 169 7.61 -9.99 9.10
CA PRO A 169 8.76 -10.68 8.56
C PRO A 169 9.33 -9.91 7.37
N GLN A 170 10.66 -9.93 7.23
CA GLN A 170 11.29 -9.45 6.01
C GLN A 170 11.07 -10.47 4.89
N LYS A 171 10.49 -10.02 3.78
CA LYS A 171 10.37 -10.80 2.55
C LYS A 171 10.94 -9.97 1.40
N LEU A 172 11.64 -10.65 0.51
CA LEU A 172 12.26 -10.05 -0.67
C LEU A 172 11.54 -10.53 -1.92
N ASP A 173 11.47 -9.65 -2.91
CA ASP A 173 10.91 -10.00 -4.21
C ASP A 173 11.81 -11.03 -4.89
N ALA A 174 11.21 -12.05 -5.50
CA ALA A 174 11.94 -13.16 -6.10
C ALA A 174 12.79 -12.69 -7.29
N ALA A 175 12.32 -11.71 -8.07
CA ALA A 175 13.08 -11.17 -9.20
C ALA A 175 14.27 -10.32 -8.71
N GLU A 176 14.10 -9.53 -7.66
CA GLU A 176 15.21 -8.80 -7.03
C GLU A 176 16.29 -9.75 -6.49
N VAL A 177 15.88 -10.85 -5.82
CA VAL A 177 16.80 -11.88 -5.33
C VAL A 177 17.51 -12.56 -6.49
N ALA A 178 16.80 -12.96 -7.54
CA ALA A 178 17.38 -13.60 -8.72
C ALA A 178 18.43 -12.70 -9.40
N GLN A 179 18.15 -11.40 -9.54
CA GLN A 179 19.12 -10.44 -10.09
C GLN A 179 20.37 -10.30 -9.21
N ALA A 180 20.21 -10.30 -7.89
CA ALA A 180 21.34 -10.25 -6.97
C ALA A 180 22.21 -11.50 -7.07
N LEU A 181 21.59 -12.69 -7.14
CA LEU A 181 22.29 -13.95 -7.32
C LEU A 181 23.05 -13.98 -8.66
N GLN A 182 22.44 -13.55 -9.75
CA GLN A 182 23.09 -13.50 -11.07
C GLN A 182 24.35 -12.61 -11.06
N ARG A 183 24.31 -11.46 -10.38
CA ARG A 183 25.48 -10.58 -10.24
C ARG A 183 26.61 -11.27 -9.49
N LEU A 184 26.28 -12.03 -8.43
CA LEU A 184 27.26 -12.79 -7.66
C LEU A 184 27.87 -13.92 -8.49
N GLU A 185 27.05 -14.67 -9.22
CA GLU A 185 27.51 -15.75 -10.11
C GLU A 185 28.47 -15.24 -11.18
N ASN A 186 28.16 -14.11 -11.82
CA ASN A 186 29.05 -13.48 -12.80
C ASN A 186 30.39 -13.10 -12.16
N ARG A 187 30.35 -12.51 -10.96
CA ARG A 187 31.57 -12.12 -10.25
C ARG A 187 32.40 -13.33 -9.82
N ILE A 188 31.76 -14.42 -9.40
CA ILE A 188 32.44 -15.68 -9.08
C ILE A 188 33.15 -16.22 -10.32
N ALA A 189 32.48 -16.27 -11.47
CA ALA A 189 33.07 -16.75 -12.72
C ALA A 189 34.31 -15.93 -13.14
N GLU A 190 34.24 -14.60 -13.03
CA GLU A 190 35.38 -13.70 -13.27
C GLU A 190 36.56 -13.99 -12.33
N LEU A 191 36.29 -14.09 -11.02
CA LEU A 191 37.32 -14.33 -10.01
C LEU A 191 37.94 -15.73 -10.14
N GLU A 192 37.16 -16.73 -10.54
CA GLU A 192 37.67 -18.07 -10.82
C GLU A 192 38.56 -18.09 -12.06
N ALA A 193 38.18 -17.38 -13.12
CA ALA A 193 39.00 -17.25 -14.32
C ALA A 193 40.33 -16.54 -13.99
N GLU A 194 40.28 -15.48 -13.19
CA GLU A 194 41.47 -14.77 -12.74
C GLU A 194 42.38 -15.64 -11.86
N ASN A 195 41.81 -16.37 -10.90
CA ASN A 195 42.58 -17.30 -10.07
C ASN A 195 43.25 -18.40 -10.89
N ARG A 196 42.56 -18.96 -11.90
CA ARG A 196 43.16 -19.93 -12.83
C ARG A 196 44.36 -19.32 -13.56
N ARG A 197 44.23 -18.09 -14.04
CA ARG A 197 45.32 -17.35 -14.70
C ARG A 197 46.51 -17.13 -13.78
N LEU A 198 46.29 -16.61 -12.58
CA LEU A 198 47.36 -16.33 -11.61
C LEU A 198 48.07 -17.59 -11.11
N ARG A 199 47.32 -18.68 -10.90
CA ARG A 199 47.91 -19.97 -10.49
C ARG A 199 48.70 -20.63 -11.61
N GLY A 200 48.26 -20.49 -12.87
CA GLY A 200 49.00 -20.97 -14.04
C GLY A 200 50.24 -20.14 -14.39
N ALA A 201 50.32 -18.90 -13.90
CA ALA A 201 51.47 -18.01 -14.09
C ALA A 201 52.53 -18.11 -12.99
N ARG A 202 52.36 -19.03 -12.03
CA ARG A 202 53.31 -19.26 -10.95
C ARG A 202 54.42 -20.21 -11.46
N PRO A 203 55.68 -19.77 -11.55
CA PRO A 203 56.79 -20.57 -12.09
C PRO A 203 57.11 -21.79 -11.21
#